data_AF-A0A849Q0G7-F1
#
_entry.id   AF-A0A849Q0G7-F1
#
_cell.length_a   1.000
_cell.length_b   1.000
_cell.length_c   1.000
_cell.angle_alpha   90.00
_cell.angle_beta   90.00
_cell.angle_gamma   90.00
#
_symmetry.space_group_name_H-M   'P 1'
#
loop_
_entity.id
_entity.type
_entity.pdbx_description
1 polymer ?
#
loop_
_entity_poly.entity_id
_entity_poly.type
_entity_poly.pdbx_seq_one_letter_code
_entity_poly.pdbx_strand_id
1 'polypeptide(L)'
;IMTIMGARKTSYDPQSQDKVPSNSLVAGIVTSASNPYFWIWWLAAGSALVLESYKIGMLAVVFFIIGHWLADLGWFTAVSLSFSRGRGMFSQRTYKQILVSCGIFLILFGGWFAIG
;
A
#
# COMPACT_ATOMS: atom_id res chain seq x y z
N ILE A 1 16.30 -35.67 31.06
CA ILE A 1 15.29 -34.87 31.82
C ILE A 1 15.67 -33.39 31.95
N MET A 2 16.93 -32.98 31.75
CA MET A 2 17.37 -31.56 31.74
C MET A 2 17.37 -30.87 30.36
N THR A 3 16.47 -31.25 29.45
CA THR A 3 16.34 -30.58 28.13
C THR A 3 14.94 -30.01 27.89
N ILE A 4 13.92 -30.53 28.58
CA ILE A 4 12.52 -30.08 28.42
C ILE A 4 12.24 -28.78 29.19
N MET A 5 13.03 -28.47 30.23
CA MET A 5 12.85 -27.23 31.02
C MET A 5 13.40 -25.96 30.33
N GLY A 6 14.17 -26.10 29.24
CA GLY A 6 14.64 -24.96 28.44
C GLY A 6 13.56 -24.35 27.53
N ALA A 7 12.57 -25.15 27.11
CA ALA A 7 11.47 -24.69 26.24
C ALA A 7 10.41 -23.87 27.01
N ARG A 8 10.46 -23.86 28.34
CA ARG A 8 9.48 -23.17 29.19
C ARG A 8 9.83 -21.70 29.49
N LYS A 9 10.98 -21.23 28.99
CA LYS A 9 11.44 -19.84 29.11
C LYS A 9 11.09 -18.95 27.91
N THR A 10 10.24 -19.41 27.00
CA THR A 10 9.37 -18.49 26.25
C THR A 10 8.15 -18.22 27.10
N SER A 11 8.37 -17.61 28.28
CA SER A 11 7.30 -16.87 28.94
C SER A 11 6.85 -15.83 27.92
N TYR A 12 5.69 -16.08 27.33
CA TYR A 12 4.87 -15.06 26.70
C TYR A 12 4.66 -13.99 27.78
N ASP A 13 5.54 -13.00 27.77
CA ASP A 13 5.44 -11.82 28.61
C ASP A 13 4.42 -10.90 27.94
N PRO A 14 3.21 -10.73 28.49
CA PRO A 14 2.24 -9.82 27.91
C PRO A 14 2.67 -8.34 28.06
N GLN A 15 3.83 -8.07 28.70
CA GLN A 15 4.42 -6.74 28.83
C GLN A 15 5.39 -6.37 27.71
N SER A 16 5.80 -7.30 26.83
CA SER A 16 6.29 -6.94 25.50
C SER A 16 5.09 -6.82 24.56
N GLN A 17 4.14 -5.93 24.88
CA GLN A 17 3.52 -5.17 23.80
C GLN A 17 4.69 -4.53 23.08
N ASP A 18 5.10 -5.13 21.95
CA ASP A 18 5.88 -4.42 20.95
C ASP A 18 5.17 -3.09 20.79
N LYS A 19 5.76 -2.03 21.37
CA LYS A 19 5.29 -0.68 21.18
C LYS A 19 5.25 -0.57 19.68
N VAL A 20 4.03 -0.56 19.09
CA VAL A 20 3.85 -0.23 17.69
C VAL A 20 4.70 1.01 17.51
N PRO A 21 5.85 0.92 16.81
CA PRO A 21 6.86 1.96 16.96
C PRO A 21 6.15 3.26 16.63
N SER A 22 6.27 4.24 17.52
CA SER A 22 5.58 5.54 17.42
C SER A 22 5.90 6.30 16.13
N ASN A 23 6.77 5.72 15.30
CA ASN A 23 7.20 6.17 14.00
C ASN A 23 6.56 5.40 12.83
N SER A 24 5.67 4.41 12.97
CA SER A 24 5.15 3.63 11.82
C SER A 24 4.62 4.51 10.66
N LEU A 25 4.01 5.66 10.98
CA LEU A 25 3.60 6.65 9.97
C LEU A 25 4.81 7.32 9.29
N VAL A 26 5.79 7.76 10.07
CA VAL A 26 7.01 8.41 9.58
C VAL A 26 7.88 7.42 8.80
N ALA A 27 7.99 6.16 9.24
CA ALA A 27 8.63 5.09 8.50
C ALA A 27 7.92 4.83 7.16
N GLY A 28 6.59 4.87 7.13
CA GLY A 28 5.81 4.82 5.89
C GLY A 28 6.12 5.97 4.95
N ILE A 29 6.12 7.21 5.45
CA ILE A 29 6.45 8.41 4.67
C ILE A 29 7.88 8.33 4.12
N VAL A 30 8.86 8.01 4.97
CA VAL A 30 10.27 7.91 4.59
C VAL A 30 10.48 6.81 3.55
N THR A 31 9.84 5.65 3.73
CA THR A 31 9.93 4.53 2.77
C THR A 31 9.31 4.90 1.43
N SER A 32 8.14 5.55 1.42
CA SER A 32 7.49 6.02 0.19
C SER A 32 8.32 7.09 -0.52
N ALA A 33 8.87 8.06 0.21
CA ALA A 33 9.71 9.12 -0.36
C ALA A 33 11.05 8.61 -0.89
N SER A 34 11.58 7.54 -0.29
CA SER A 34 12.82 6.88 -0.72
C SER A 34 12.61 5.97 -1.94
N ASN A 35 11.37 5.67 -2.33
CA ASN A 35 11.08 4.83 -3.47
C ASN A 35 11.23 5.64 -4.78
N PRO A 36 12.17 5.31 -5.68
CA PRO A 36 12.36 6.03 -6.94
C PRO A 36 11.11 6.01 -7.84
N TYR A 37 10.27 4.97 -7.74
CA TYR A 37 9.01 4.89 -8.49
C TYR A 37 8.04 6.02 -8.15
N PHE A 38 8.03 6.51 -6.91
CA PHE A 38 7.19 7.64 -6.50
C PHE A 38 7.53 8.89 -7.33
N TRP A 39 8.82 9.20 -7.43
CA TRP A 39 9.30 10.34 -8.19
C TRP A 39 9.15 10.14 -9.70
N ILE A 40 9.43 8.94 -10.23
CA ILE A 40 9.24 8.62 -11.65
C ILE A 40 7.77 8.84 -12.06
N TRP A 41 6.81 8.40 -11.24
CA TRP A 41 5.39 8.60 -11.53
C TRP A 41 5.00 10.09 -11.54
N TRP A 42 5.44 10.87 -10.54
CA TRP A 42 5.17 12.30 -10.47
C TRP A 42 5.78 13.07 -11.64
N LEU A 43 6.98 12.70 -12.07
CA LEU A 43 7.64 13.34 -13.22
C LEU A 43 7.00 12.95 -14.55
N ALA A 44 6.54 11.70 -14.70
CA ALA A 44 5.97 11.21 -15.95
C ALA A 44 4.46 11.49 -16.08
N ALA A 45 3.64 10.78 -15.31
CA ALA A 45 2.17 10.88 -15.41
C ALA A 45 1.61 12.04 -14.56
N GLY A 46 2.19 12.26 -13.38
CA GLY A 46 1.76 13.31 -12.46
C GLY A 46 1.92 14.71 -13.04
N SER A 47 3.01 14.98 -13.77
CA SER A 47 3.28 16.27 -14.41
C SER A 47 2.20 16.65 -15.42
N ALA A 48 1.76 15.72 -16.26
CA ALA A 48 0.67 15.93 -17.21
C ALA A 48 -0.64 16.27 -16.48
N LEU A 49 -0.98 15.54 -15.41
CA LEU A 49 -2.20 15.77 -14.62
C LEU A 49 -2.18 17.11 -13.88
N VAL A 50 -1.02 17.51 -13.34
CA VAL A 50 -0.84 18.81 -12.70
C VAL A 50 -0.95 19.94 -13.72
N LEU A 51 -0.35 19.79 -14.92
CA LEU A 51 -0.43 20.78 -15.99
C LEU A 51 -1.87 20.95 -16.50
N GLU A 52 -2.62 19.86 -16.68
CA GLU A 52 -4.04 19.93 -17.02
C GLU A 52 -4.85 20.64 -15.92
N SER A 53 -4.58 20.32 -14.66
CA SER A 53 -5.22 20.99 -13.52
C SER A 53 -4.87 22.48 -13.45
N TYR A 54 -3.63 22.84 -13.81
CA TYR A 54 -3.16 24.23 -13.82
C TYR A 54 -3.89 25.09 -14.86
N LYS A 55 -4.32 24.51 -15.99
CA LYS A 55 -5.13 25.22 -17.01
C LYS A 55 -6.46 25.72 -16.45
N ILE A 56 -7.03 25.00 -15.48
CA ILE A 56 -8.27 25.38 -14.79
C ILE A 56 -7.97 26.42 -13.71
N GLY A 57 -6.80 26.33 -13.06
CA GLY A 57 -6.27 27.34 -12.16
C GLY A 57 -5.47 26.75 -11.00
N MET A 58 -4.74 27.60 -10.27
CA MET A 58 -3.89 27.17 -9.16
C MET A 58 -4.69 26.45 -8.04
N LEU A 59 -5.93 26.86 -7.81
CA LEU A 59 -6.80 26.21 -6.81
C LEU A 59 -7.10 24.75 -7.20
N ALA A 60 -7.31 24.48 -8.49
CA ALA A 60 -7.58 23.13 -8.99
C ALA A 60 -6.37 22.20 -8.81
N VAL A 61 -5.15 22.73 -8.95
CA VAL A 61 -3.91 21.97 -8.64
C VAL A 61 -3.88 21.54 -7.18
N VAL A 62 -4.17 22.45 -6.25
CA VAL A 62 -4.17 22.13 -4.80
C VAL A 62 -5.21 21.05 -4.49
N PHE A 63 -6.43 21.18 -5.02
CA PHE A 63 -7.47 20.16 -4.85
C PHE A 63 -7.09 18.82 -5.48
N PHE A 64 -6.44 18.84 -6.65
CA PHE A 64 -5.94 17.62 -7.29
C PHE A 64 -4.91 16.90 -6.41
N ILE A 65 -3.89 17.61 -5.90
CA ILE A 65 -2.86 17.01 -5.03
C ILE A 65 -3.49 16.42 -3.77
N ILE A 66 -4.34 17.18 -3.07
CA ILE A 66 -4.98 16.73 -1.84
C ILE A 66 -5.90 15.54 -2.11
N GLY A 67 -6.73 15.63 -3.16
CA GLY A 67 -7.64 14.56 -3.55
C GLY A 67 -6.90 13.28 -3.94
N HIS A 68 -5.80 13.40 -4.68
CA HIS A 68 -4.95 12.28 -5.06
C HIS A 68 -4.36 11.57 -3.83
N TRP A 69 -3.75 12.31 -2.90
CA TRP A 69 -3.19 11.73 -1.68
C TRP A 69 -4.25 11.10 -0.78
N LEU A 70 -5.43 11.74 -0.67
CA LEU A 70 -6.56 11.17 0.08
C LEU A 70 -7.10 9.89 -0.56
N ALA A 71 -7.14 9.83 -1.89
CA ALA A 71 -7.53 8.63 -2.61
C ALA A 71 -6.53 7.49 -2.37
N ASP A 72 -5.22 7.77 -2.40
CA ASP A 72 -4.18 6.78 -2.09
C ASP A 72 -4.31 6.26 -0.66
N LEU A 73 -4.40 7.17 0.32
CA LEU A 73 -4.55 6.81 1.73
C LEU A 73 -5.88 6.07 1.99
N GLY A 74 -6.97 6.53 1.37
CA GLY A 74 -8.28 5.89 1.46
C GLY A 74 -8.26 4.48 0.86
N TRP A 75 -7.64 4.32 -0.30
CA TRP A 75 -7.46 3.02 -0.95
C TRP A 75 -6.61 2.08 -0.11
N PHE A 76 -5.43 2.50 0.35
CA PHE A 76 -4.58 1.68 1.21
C PHE A 76 -5.24 1.33 2.54
N THR A 77 -6.00 2.25 3.12
CA THR A 77 -6.79 2.00 4.33
C THR A 77 -7.91 1.00 4.05
N ALA A 78 -8.63 1.13 2.94
CA ALA A 78 -9.69 0.19 2.54
C ALA A 78 -9.11 -1.22 2.32
N VAL A 79 -7.97 -1.33 1.63
CA VAL A 79 -7.26 -2.60 1.43
C VAL A 79 -6.79 -3.15 2.78
N SER A 80 -6.13 -2.34 3.61
CA SER A 80 -5.63 -2.76 4.92
C SER A 80 -6.75 -3.20 5.86
N LEU A 81 -7.89 -2.49 5.90
CA LEU A 81 -9.07 -2.87 6.66
C LEU A 81 -9.71 -4.16 6.12
N SER A 82 -9.74 -4.35 4.81
CA SER A 82 -10.22 -5.59 4.19
C SER A 82 -9.36 -6.78 4.60
N PHE A 83 -8.03 -6.62 4.67
CA PHE A 83 -7.12 -7.64 5.19
C PHE A 83 -7.20 -7.81 6.71
N SER A 84 -7.38 -6.73 7.47
CA SER A 84 -7.49 -6.76 8.93
C SER A 84 -8.78 -7.43 9.39
N ARG A 85 -9.91 -7.15 8.74
CA ARG A 85 -11.17 -7.91 8.94
C ARG A 85 -11.09 -9.31 8.33
N GLY A 86 -10.22 -9.52 7.34
CA GLY A 86 -10.00 -10.81 6.72
C GLY A 86 -9.21 -11.83 7.54
N ARG A 87 -8.51 -11.45 8.62
CA ARG A 87 -7.74 -12.42 9.45
C ARG A 87 -8.57 -13.56 10.06
N GLY A 88 -9.90 -13.42 10.16
CA GLY A 88 -10.80 -14.49 10.58
C GLY A 88 -11.35 -15.37 9.44
N MET A 89 -11.27 -14.94 8.18
CA MET A 89 -12.01 -15.59 7.07
C MET A 89 -11.23 -15.72 5.74
N PHE A 90 -10.12 -15.03 5.54
CA PHE A 90 -9.38 -15.03 4.27
C PHE A 90 -8.34 -16.14 4.25
N SER A 91 -8.79 -17.32 3.83
CA SER A 91 -7.92 -18.41 3.36
C SER A 91 -7.06 -17.94 2.18
N GLN A 92 -5.84 -18.50 2.05
CA GLN A 92 -4.87 -18.32 0.96
C GLN A 92 -5.47 -18.21 -0.47
N ARG A 93 -6.66 -18.76 -0.67
CA ARG A 93 -7.41 -18.75 -1.93
C ARG A 93 -7.79 -17.35 -2.42
N THR A 94 -8.25 -16.46 -1.54
CA THR A 94 -8.72 -15.13 -1.98
C THR A 94 -7.56 -14.19 -2.34
N TYR A 95 -6.45 -14.27 -1.61
CA TYR A 95 -5.21 -13.56 -1.97
C TYR A 95 -4.72 -13.98 -3.37
N LYS A 96 -4.74 -15.29 -3.64
CA LYS A 96 -4.39 -15.85 -4.94
C LYS A 96 -5.37 -15.41 -6.05
N GLN A 97 -6.67 -15.34 -5.76
CA GLN A 97 -7.66 -14.85 -6.73
C GLN A 97 -7.47 -13.37 -7.09
N ILE A 98 -7.15 -12.51 -6.12
CA ILE A 98 -6.87 -11.09 -6.37
C ILE A 98 -5.60 -10.94 -7.23
N LEU A 99 -4.54 -11.69 -6.91
CA LEU A 99 -3.31 -11.68 -7.70
C LEU A 99 -3.52 -12.19 -9.13
N VAL A 100 -4.27 -13.29 -9.30
CA VAL A 100 -4.60 -13.83 -10.63
C VAL A 100 -5.44 -12.83 -11.43
N SER A 101 -6.44 -12.20 -10.80
CA SER A 101 -7.25 -11.16 -11.43
C SER A 101 -6.40 -9.98 -11.90
N CYS A 102 -5.49 -9.48 -11.06
CA CYS A 102 -4.56 -8.41 -11.40
C CYS A 102 -3.64 -8.81 -12.56
N GLY A 103 -3.11 -10.05 -12.54
CA GLY A 103 -2.27 -10.58 -13.61
C GLY A 103 -3.02 -10.68 -14.95
N ILE A 104 -4.26 -11.19 -14.96
CA ILE A 104 -5.10 -11.24 -16.16
C ILE A 104 -5.35 -9.82 -16.69
N PHE A 105 -5.68 -8.88 -15.81
CA PHE A 105 -5.91 -7.49 -16.19
C PHE A 105 -4.68 -6.87 -16.86
N LEU A 106 -3.48 -7.08 -16.30
CA LEU A 106 -2.22 -6.61 -16.88
C LEU A 106 -1.90 -7.27 -18.23
N ILE A 107 -2.18 -8.56 -18.40
CA ILE A 107 -2.00 -9.26 -19.68
C ILE A 107 -2.95 -8.70 -20.75
N LEU A 108 -4.22 -8.47 -20.40
CA LEU A 108 -5.19 -7.89 -21.32
C LEU A 108 -4.80 -6.47 -21.73
N PHE A 109 -4.41 -5.65 -20.76
CA PHE A 109 -4.00 -4.27 -21.02
C PHE A 109 -2.68 -4.20 -21.82
N GLY A 110 -1.70 -5.02 -21.44
CA GLY A 110 -0.42 -5.13 -22.16
C GLY A 110 -0.59 -5.68 -23.57
N GLY A 111 -1.48 -6.66 -23.77
CA GLY A 111 -1.83 -7.18 -25.08
C GLY A 111 -2.53 -6.15 -25.96
N TRP A 112 -3.47 -5.39 -25.39
CA TRP A 112 -4.12 -4.27 -26.08
C TRP A 112 -3.12 -3.20 -26.52
N PHE A 113 -2.17 -2.83 -25.66
CA PHE A 113 -1.12 -1.86 -25.97
C PHE A 113 -0.06 -2.39 -26.95
N ALA A 114 0.13 -3.69 -27.06
CA ALA A 114 1.09 -4.29 -28.00
C ALA A 114 0.50 -4.45 -29.41
N ILE A 115 -0.82 -4.58 -29.52
CA ILE A 115 -1.54 -4.77 -30.79
C ILE A 115 -2.04 -3.43 -31.36
N GLY A 116 -2.39 -2.47 -30.50
CA GLY A 116 -2.78 -1.11 -30.87
C GLY A 116 -1.63 -0.13 -30.74
#